data_AF-F2CQT8-F1
#
_entry.id   AF-F2CQT8-F1
#
_cell.length_a   1.000
_cell.length_b   1.000
_cell.length_c   1.000
_cell.angle_alpha   90.00
_cell.angle_beta   90.00
_cell.angle_gamma   90.00
#
_symmetry.space_group_name_H-M   'P 1'
#
loop_
_entity.id
_entity.type
_entity.pdbx_description
1 polymer ?
#
loop_
_entity_poly.entity_id
_entity_poly.type
_entity_poly.pdbx_seq_one_letter_code
_entity_poly.pdbx_strand_id
1 'polypeptide(L)'
;MAHLSAPPAAAGHRVLPSHRRRLALKNIAPSSGGAVATGGLPFWRAAVSKAAASSSRAALAGTIVNPIDVPILSFSEVAERLDAFQESGARSQSYVAMYSSIFGGITTNPSAMVIPIDDHMVHRGHGVFDTAAIMDGHLYELEQHIDRFLNSAQMAKIPLPFDRSKIRSVLIQTVCASKCSQGSLRYWLSVGPGDFQLSSSGCRNPALYAVVIESPSLPEPSGCKVITSSIPVKSPQFAVMKNVNYLPNALTKVEGEENGGFTGIWLDDEGFVAEGSNMNVGFVTPNRELLMPRFDKILSGCTAKRVLALAEQLVEDGRLSGISSRNVSVQEGKEADEMMLIGSGILVKPVVQWDDQMIGSGKEGPIAQTLFNLILEDMRSGPPSVRIPVPY
;
A
#
# COMPACT_ATOMS: atom_id res chain seq x y z
N MET A 1 -63.15 -33.75 -14.88
CA MET A 1 -62.32 -34.93 -15.23
C MET A 1 -60.93 -34.39 -15.53
N ALA A 2 -60.02 -34.51 -14.55
CA ALA A 2 -58.94 -35.52 -14.53
C ALA A 2 -57.70 -34.99 -15.28
N HIS A 3 -56.47 -35.08 -14.80
CA HIS A 3 -55.90 -35.51 -13.53
C HIS A 3 -54.47 -34.98 -13.51
N LEU A 4 -54.00 -34.54 -12.33
CA LEU A 4 -52.59 -34.29 -12.04
C LEU A 4 -51.74 -35.52 -12.38
N SER A 5 -50.62 -35.30 -13.07
CA SER A 5 -49.57 -36.31 -13.26
C SER A 5 -48.25 -35.75 -12.75
N ALA A 6 -47.79 -36.30 -11.62
CA ALA A 6 -46.41 -36.18 -11.15
C ALA A 6 -45.55 -37.28 -11.79
N PRO A 7 -44.24 -37.04 -11.96
CA PRO A 7 -43.26 -38.12 -11.85
C PRO A 7 -41.99 -37.65 -11.06
N PRO A 8 -40.97 -38.50 -10.85
CA PRO A 8 -40.86 -39.44 -9.75
C PRO A 8 -39.66 -39.13 -8.82
N ALA A 9 -39.57 -39.90 -7.73
CA ALA A 9 -38.57 -39.78 -6.68
C ALA A 9 -37.15 -40.27 -7.08
N ALA A 10 -36.17 -39.52 -6.55
CA ALA A 10 -34.85 -39.90 -6.03
C ALA A 10 -33.81 -40.56 -6.96
N ALA A 11 -32.72 -39.82 -7.20
CA ALA A 11 -31.36 -40.36 -7.29
C ALA A 11 -30.43 -39.52 -6.40
N GLY A 12 -29.79 -40.17 -5.44
CA GLY A 12 -29.05 -39.53 -4.35
C GLY A 12 -27.74 -38.89 -4.81
N HIS A 13 -27.50 -37.67 -4.34
CA HIS A 13 -26.17 -37.07 -4.36
C HIS A 13 -25.36 -37.56 -3.16
N ARG A 14 -24.34 -38.37 -3.45
CA ARG A 14 -23.22 -38.63 -2.53
C ARG A 14 -22.50 -37.31 -2.25
N VAL A 15 -22.61 -36.82 -1.03
CA VAL A 15 -21.73 -35.78 -0.48
C VAL A 15 -20.41 -36.45 -0.11
N LEU A 16 -19.31 -36.07 -0.78
CA LEU A 16 -17.95 -36.42 -0.34
C LEU A 16 -17.60 -35.54 0.87
N PRO A 17 -17.04 -36.10 1.96
CA PRO A 17 -16.71 -35.32 3.14
C PRO A 17 -15.46 -34.46 2.88
N SER A 18 -15.60 -33.15 3.06
CA SER A 18 -14.46 -32.25 3.15
C SER A 18 -13.73 -32.50 4.48
N HIS A 19 -12.47 -32.92 4.41
CA HIS A 19 -11.59 -33.00 5.57
C HIS A 19 -11.20 -31.59 6.03
N ARG A 20 -12.12 -30.89 6.70
CA ARG A 20 -11.75 -29.76 7.56
C ARG A 20 -11.15 -30.32 8.85
N ARG A 21 -9.82 -30.27 9.00
CA ARG A 21 -9.17 -30.47 10.30
C ARG A 21 -9.66 -29.39 11.26
N ARG A 22 -10.52 -29.76 12.21
CA ARG A 22 -10.79 -28.95 13.41
C ARG A 22 -9.51 -28.96 14.24
N LEU A 23 -8.81 -27.84 14.30
CA LEU A 23 -7.83 -27.60 15.35
C LEU A 23 -8.59 -27.42 16.66
N ALA A 24 -8.47 -28.42 17.53
CA ALA A 24 -8.95 -28.35 18.90
C ALA A 24 -8.12 -27.33 19.68
N LEU A 25 -8.77 -26.28 20.19
CA LEU A 25 -8.23 -25.39 21.20
C LEU A 25 -7.91 -26.20 22.45
N LYS A 26 -6.62 -26.49 22.67
CA LYS A 26 -6.13 -26.97 23.98
C LYS A 26 -6.03 -25.77 24.92
N ASN A 27 -6.74 -25.86 26.04
CA ASN A 27 -6.58 -24.96 27.18
C ASN A 27 -5.11 -24.98 27.66
N ILE A 28 -4.44 -23.84 27.57
CA ILE A 28 -3.13 -23.60 28.17
C ILE A 28 -3.35 -22.75 29.43
N ALA A 29 -2.98 -23.30 30.59
CA ALA A 29 -2.93 -22.61 31.87
C ALA A 29 -1.79 -21.55 31.87
N PRO A 30 -1.90 -20.46 32.66
CA PRO A 30 -0.99 -19.34 32.54
C PRO A 30 0.38 -19.66 33.14
N SER A 31 1.41 -19.70 32.30
CA SER A 31 2.81 -19.64 32.74
C SER A 31 3.24 -18.18 32.86
N SER A 32 3.73 -17.85 34.05
CA SER A 32 4.33 -16.57 34.45
C SER A 32 5.50 -16.13 33.57
N GLY A 33 5.55 -14.82 33.27
CA GLY A 33 6.79 -14.10 32.99
C GLY A 33 7.11 -13.88 31.50
N GLY A 34 6.84 -12.67 31.03
CA GLY A 34 7.29 -12.19 29.72
C GLY A 34 6.56 -10.90 29.35
N ALA A 35 7.17 -9.76 29.67
CA ALA A 35 6.62 -8.45 29.38
C ALA A 35 6.48 -8.24 27.87
N VAL A 36 5.25 -8.22 27.37
CA VAL A 36 4.93 -7.72 26.02
C VAL A 36 4.67 -6.22 26.16
N ALA A 37 5.48 -5.41 25.48
CA ALA A 37 5.38 -3.96 25.48
C ALA A 37 4.05 -3.50 24.85
N THR A 38 3.06 -3.19 25.67
CA THR A 38 1.84 -2.47 25.28
C THR A 38 2.16 -0.97 25.14
N GLY A 39 2.82 -0.59 24.05
CA GLY A 39 3.39 0.75 23.85
C GLY A 39 2.51 1.78 23.13
N GLY A 40 1.23 1.54 22.87
CA GLY A 40 0.40 2.44 22.03
C GLY A 40 -0.65 3.28 22.77
N LEU A 41 -1.46 2.65 23.62
CA LEU A 41 -2.57 3.34 24.31
C LEU A 41 -2.17 4.36 25.41
N PRO A 42 -1.10 4.18 26.19
CA PRO A 42 -0.73 5.14 27.24
C PRO A 42 -0.29 6.50 26.68
N PHE A 43 0.34 6.50 25.50
CA PHE A 43 0.90 7.70 24.87
C PHE A 43 -0.18 8.63 24.33
N TRP A 44 -1.27 8.11 23.75
CA TRP A 44 -2.36 8.92 23.22
C TRP A 44 -3.06 9.76 24.30
N ARG A 45 -3.48 9.10 25.40
CA ARG A 45 -4.11 9.81 26.53
C ARG A 45 -3.16 10.83 27.15
N ALA A 46 -1.87 10.49 27.27
CA ALA A 46 -0.85 11.39 27.78
C ALA A 46 -0.60 12.61 26.86
N ALA A 47 -0.57 12.41 25.54
CA ALA A 47 -0.40 13.49 24.56
C ALA A 47 -1.61 14.43 24.52
N VAL A 48 -2.84 13.88 24.50
CA VAL A 48 -4.08 14.66 24.55
C VAL A 48 -4.21 15.42 25.88
N SER A 49 -3.87 14.79 27.02
CA SER A 49 -3.84 15.48 28.33
C SER A 49 -2.77 16.58 28.40
N LYS A 50 -1.56 16.36 27.85
CA LYS A 50 -0.52 17.40 27.81
C LYS A 50 -0.90 18.58 26.91
N ALA A 51 -1.46 18.31 25.74
CA ALA A 51 -1.99 19.34 24.84
C ALA A 51 -3.08 20.18 25.51
N ALA A 52 -4.05 19.52 26.16
CA ALA A 52 -5.12 20.18 26.91
C ALA A 52 -4.59 21.07 28.04
N ALA A 53 -3.57 20.62 28.79
CA ALA A 53 -2.95 21.39 29.88
C ALA A 53 -2.11 22.59 29.39
N SER A 54 -1.59 22.55 28.16
CA SER A 54 -0.81 23.66 27.58
C SER A 54 -1.70 24.79 27.02
N SER A 55 -2.87 24.44 26.48
CA SER A 55 -3.87 25.40 25.99
C SER A 55 -4.62 26.16 27.10
N SER A 56 -4.60 25.64 28.34
CA SER A 56 -5.39 26.19 29.45
C SER A 56 -4.78 27.41 30.15
N ARG A 57 -3.91 28.19 29.49
CA ARG A 57 -3.37 29.44 30.08
C ARG A 57 -4.37 30.60 30.14
N ALA A 58 -5.64 30.35 29.79
CA ALA A 58 -6.74 31.29 29.99
C ALA A 58 -7.96 30.61 30.65
N ALA A 59 -7.82 30.11 31.88
CA ALA A 59 -8.98 29.78 32.73
C ALA A 59 -8.62 29.85 34.22
N LEU A 60 -8.40 31.06 34.73
CA LEU A 60 -8.48 31.36 36.15
C LEU A 60 -9.96 31.56 36.52
N ALA A 61 -10.72 30.47 36.60
CA ALA A 61 -11.97 30.36 37.35
C ALA A 61 -12.34 28.89 37.49
N GLY A 62 -12.39 28.41 38.74
CA GLY A 62 -12.61 27.01 39.07
C GLY A 62 -13.87 26.45 38.42
N THR A 63 -13.68 25.56 37.45
CA THR A 63 -14.68 24.57 37.08
C THR A 63 -13.96 23.24 37.12
N ILE A 64 -14.33 22.38 38.06
CA ILE A 64 -13.86 21.00 38.09
C ILE A 64 -14.48 20.33 36.87
N VAL A 65 -13.75 20.29 35.75
CA VAL A 65 -14.17 19.56 34.56
C VAL A 65 -14.12 18.08 34.93
N ASN A 66 -15.28 17.42 34.88
CA ASN A 66 -15.36 15.98 35.12
C ASN A 66 -14.46 15.28 34.08
N PRO A 67 -13.53 14.39 34.46
CA PRO A 67 -12.56 13.78 33.54
C PRO A 67 -13.17 12.86 32.47
N ILE A 68 -14.50 12.73 32.44
CA ILE A 68 -15.30 11.96 31.47
C ILE A 68 -15.97 12.89 30.43
N ASP A 69 -16.10 14.18 30.71
CA ASP A 69 -16.81 15.11 29.82
C ASP A 69 -15.98 15.39 28.56
N VAL A 70 -16.61 15.23 27.39
CA VAL A 70 -15.98 15.51 26.08
C VAL A 70 -16.17 17.00 25.76
N PRO A 71 -15.11 17.81 25.65
CA PRO A 71 -15.23 19.25 25.43
C PRO A 71 -15.67 19.57 23.99
N ILE A 72 -16.46 20.63 23.84
CA ILE A 72 -16.73 21.26 22.53
C ILE A 72 -15.60 22.25 22.27
N LEU A 73 -14.95 22.13 21.12
CA LEU A 73 -13.78 22.93 20.76
C LEU A 73 -14.11 23.89 19.61
N SER A 74 -13.60 25.10 19.71
CA SER A 74 -13.47 26.03 18.59
C SER A 74 -12.40 25.55 17.60
N PHE A 75 -12.39 26.12 16.40
CA PHE A 75 -11.38 25.79 15.39
C PHE A 75 -9.95 26.10 15.87
N SER A 76 -9.74 27.20 16.58
CA SER A 76 -8.41 27.57 17.14
C SER A 76 -7.93 26.52 18.13
N GLU A 77 -8.80 26.10 19.05
CA GLU A 77 -8.46 25.06 20.04
C GLU A 77 -8.16 23.71 19.37
N VAL A 78 -8.84 23.38 18.28
CA VAL A 78 -8.52 22.19 17.48
C VAL A 78 -7.13 22.32 16.85
N ALA A 79 -6.82 23.45 16.20
CA ALA A 79 -5.53 23.68 15.57
C ALA A 79 -4.38 23.59 16.60
N GLU A 80 -4.50 24.27 17.73
CA GLU A 80 -3.53 24.22 18.83
C GLU A 80 -3.31 22.81 19.37
N ARG A 81 -4.39 22.01 19.50
CA ARG A 81 -4.27 20.62 19.94
C ARG A 81 -3.64 19.71 18.89
N LEU A 82 -3.87 19.97 17.61
CA LEU A 82 -3.22 19.23 16.53
C LEU A 82 -1.72 19.53 16.50
N ASP A 83 -1.32 20.80 16.68
CA ASP A 83 0.08 21.21 16.81
C ASP A 83 0.75 20.52 18.02
N ALA A 84 0.13 20.58 19.20
CA ALA A 84 0.64 19.90 20.38
C ALA A 84 0.73 18.36 20.21
N PHE A 85 -0.18 17.75 19.44
CA PHE A 85 -0.11 16.33 19.10
C PHE A 85 1.06 16.01 18.14
N GLN A 86 1.39 16.91 17.21
CA GLN A 86 2.61 16.76 16.39
C GLN A 86 3.86 16.84 17.25
N GLU A 87 3.95 17.85 18.11
CA GLU A 87 5.10 18.10 18.99
C GLU A 87 5.33 16.98 20.00
N SER A 88 4.29 16.21 20.34
CA SER A 88 4.41 15.08 21.25
C SER A 88 5.20 13.89 20.66
N GLY A 89 5.60 13.96 19.38
CA GLY A 89 6.31 12.87 18.71
C GLY A 89 5.42 11.65 18.42
N ALA A 90 4.10 11.83 18.40
CA ALA A 90 3.16 10.73 18.13
C ALA A 90 3.28 10.18 16.69
N ARG A 91 3.88 10.96 15.78
CA ARG A 91 4.21 10.53 14.42
C ARG A 91 5.71 10.23 14.33
N SER A 92 6.05 9.03 13.83
CA SER A 92 7.43 8.61 13.59
C SER A 92 7.96 9.00 12.21
N GLN A 93 7.07 9.38 11.28
CA GLN A 93 7.42 9.62 9.87
C GLN A 93 7.40 11.12 9.54
N SER A 94 8.38 11.55 8.73
CA SER A 94 8.57 12.94 8.30
C SER A 94 7.66 13.28 7.12
N TYR A 95 6.52 13.91 7.41
CA TYR A 95 5.60 14.48 6.41
C TYR A 95 5.91 15.97 6.24
N VAL A 96 6.39 16.37 5.06
CA VAL A 96 7.06 17.67 4.89
C VAL A 96 6.27 18.66 4.01
N ALA A 97 5.33 18.18 3.20
CA ALA A 97 4.37 19.02 2.51
C ALA A 97 3.10 18.24 2.14
N MET A 98 1.97 18.93 2.08
CA MET A 98 0.72 18.41 1.54
C MET A 98 0.03 19.43 0.63
N TYR A 99 -0.35 19.00 -0.57
CA TYR A 99 -1.35 19.70 -1.38
C TYR A 99 -2.75 19.17 -1.10
N SER A 100 -3.73 20.08 -1.08
CA SER A 100 -5.15 19.74 -1.07
C SER A 100 -5.92 20.66 -2.01
N SER A 101 -6.70 20.09 -2.91
CA SER A 101 -7.62 20.87 -3.75
C SER A 101 -8.80 21.45 -2.96
N ILE A 102 -9.08 20.95 -1.75
CA ILE A 102 -10.18 21.44 -0.89
C ILE A 102 -9.94 22.88 -0.45
N PHE A 103 -8.72 23.17 0.02
CA PHE A 103 -8.29 24.54 0.34
C PHE A 103 -7.45 25.18 -0.77
N GLY A 104 -7.18 24.46 -1.86
CA GLY A 104 -6.59 24.98 -3.10
C GLY A 104 -5.10 25.30 -3.01
N GLY A 105 -4.35 24.71 -2.07
CA GLY A 105 -2.96 25.11 -1.80
C GLY A 105 -2.07 24.00 -1.26
N ILE A 106 -0.82 24.36 -0.96
CA ILE A 106 0.19 23.50 -0.31
C ILE A 106 0.41 24.01 1.11
N THR A 107 0.40 23.12 2.09
CA THR A 107 0.83 23.39 3.47
C THR A 107 2.09 22.60 3.80
N THR A 108 2.99 23.22 4.55
CA THR A 108 4.15 22.57 5.17
C THR A 108 3.96 22.35 6.67
N ASN A 109 2.83 22.78 7.25
CA ASN A 109 2.48 22.48 8.64
C ASN A 109 1.83 21.07 8.72
N PRO A 110 2.46 20.08 9.38
CA PRO A 110 1.92 18.72 9.50
C PRO A 110 0.56 18.61 10.20
N SER A 111 0.19 19.59 11.03
CA SER A 111 -1.12 19.65 11.71
C SER A 111 -2.25 20.01 10.76
N ALA A 112 -1.94 20.77 9.71
CA ALA A 112 -2.89 21.14 8.65
C ALA A 112 -2.98 20.08 7.53
N MET A 113 -2.19 19.01 7.61
CA MET A 113 -2.23 17.90 6.67
C MET A 113 -3.40 16.96 7.02
N VAL A 114 -4.62 17.41 6.72
CA VAL A 114 -5.88 16.74 7.04
C VAL A 114 -6.75 16.54 5.81
N ILE A 115 -7.64 15.54 5.88
CA ILE A 115 -8.66 15.26 4.86
C ILE A 115 -10.04 15.47 5.52
N PRO A 116 -11.02 16.09 4.83
CA PRO A 116 -12.38 16.20 5.34
C PRO A 116 -12.99 14.83 5.65
N ILE A 117 -13.68 14.71 6.78
CA ILE A 117 -14.29 13.44 7.22
C ILE A 117 -15.45 12.99 6.31
N ASP A 118 -16.08 13.95 5.63
CA ASP A 118 -17.17 13.78 4.67
C ASP A 118 -16.67 13.50 3.24
N ASP A 119 -15.35 13.40 3.03
CA ASP A 119 -14.78 12.91 1.77
C ASP A 119 -15.05 11.41 1.62
N HIS A 120 -15.71 11.01 0.53
CA HIS A 120 -16.12 9.64 0.27
C HIS A 120 -14.97 8.63 0.24
N MET A 121 -13.74 9.06 -0.04
CA MET A 121 -12.56 8.20 0.07
C MET A 121 -12.36 7.70 1.51
N VAL A 122 -12.69 8.52 2.52
CA VAL A 122 -12.47 8.23 3.94
C VAL A 122 -13.48 7.22 4.47
N HIS A 123 -14.77 7.40 4.17
CA HIS A 123 -15.85 6.61 4.77
C HIS A 123 -16.55 5.63 3.81
N ARG A 124 -16.22 5.64 2.52
CA ARG A 124 -16.69 4.68 1.50
C ARG A 124 -15.58 4.00 0.70
N GLY A 125 -14.35 4.50 0.76
CA GLY A 125 -13.26 3.98 -0.06
C GLY A 125 -13.38 4.32 -1.55
N HIS A 126 -14.19 5.32 -1.91
CA HIS A 126 -14.35 5.78 -3.31
C HIS A 126 -13.21 6.73 -3.70
N GLY A 127 -11.99 6.18 -3.75
CA GLY A 127 -10.78 6.90 -4.11
C GLY A 127 -9.69 6.00 -4.68
N VAL A 128 -8.76 6.63 -5.39
CA VAL A 128 -7.56 5.99 -5.95
C VAL A 128 -6.31 6.73 -5.53
N PHE A 129 -5.16 6.07 -5.61
CA PHE A 129 -3.89 6.68 -5.23
C PHE A 129 -2.73 6.12 -6.02
N ASP A 130 -1.63 6.87 -6.08
CA ASP A 130 -0.36 6.36 -6.57
C ASP A 130 0.81 6.94 -5.76
N THR A 131 2.03 6.49 -6.04
CA THR A 131 3.24 6.89 -5.33
C THR A 131 4.42 6.90 -6.28
N ALA A 132 5.10 8.04 -6.39
CA ALA A 132 6.36 8.18 -7.10
C ALA A 132 7.51 8.36 -6.10
N ALA A 133 8.67 7.77 -6.39
CA ALA A 133 9.86 7.96 -5.56
C ALA A 133 10.51 9.32 -5.87
N ILE A 134 11.11 9.93 -4.85
CA ILE A 134 11.96 11.12 -4.97
C ILE A 134 13.39 10.64 -4.71
N MET A 135 14.26 10.78 -5.71
CA MET A 135 15.66 10.37 -5.65
C MET A 135 16.55 11.46 -6.24
N ASP A 136 17.52 11.93 -5.46
CA ASP A 136 18.48 12.97 -5.86
C ASP A 136 17.80 14.18 -6.52
N GLY A 137 16.69 14.63 -5.94
CA GLY A 137 15.92 15.77 -6.44
C GLY A 137 15.10 15.51 -7.72
N HIS A 138 14.89 14.24 -8.09
CA HIS A 138 14.10 13.84 -9.25
C HIS A 138 12.91 12.98 -8.82
N LEU A 139 11.78 13.17 -9.49
CA LEU A 139 10.64 12.25 -9.41
C LEU A 139 10.83 11.12 -10.41
N TYR A 140 10.93 9.89 -9.90
CA TYR A 140 11.15 8.69 -10.72
C TYR A 140 9.84 8.12 -11.26
N GLU A 141 9.82 7.79 -12.55
CA GLU A 141 8.70 7.26 -13.33
C GLU A 141 7.37 8.03 -13.17
N LEU A 142 7.42 9.34 -12.88
CA LEU A 142 6.22 10.11 -12.56
C LEU A 142 5.16 10.06 -13.68
N GLU A 143 5.56 10.11 -14.95
CA GLU A 143 4.60 10.02 -16.06
C GLU A 143 3.89 8.66 -16.08
N GLN A 144 4.64 7.57 -15.90
CA GLN A 144 4.11 6.20 -15.87
C GLN A 144 3.15 6.01 -14.69
N HIS A 145 3.50 6.59 -13.53
CA HIS A 145 2.62 6.59 -12.36
C HIS A 145 1.35 7.44 -12.58
N ILE A 146 1.44 8.62 -13.21
CA ILE A 146 0.27 9.43 -13.54
C ILE A 146 -0.65 8.70 -14.53
N ASP A 147 -0.11 8.03 -15.54
CA ASP A 147 -0.93 7.28 -16.50
C ASP A 147 -1.73 6.17 -15.80
N ARG A 148 -1.09 5.41 -14.90
CA ARG A 148 -1.78 4.39 -14.09
C ARG A 148 -2.80 4.99 -13.12
N PHE A 149 -2.48 6.14 -12.52
CA PHE A 149 -3.34 6.86 -11.61
C PHE A 149 -4.64 7.33 -12.29
N LEU A 150 -4.52 7.92 -13.50
CA LEU A 150 -5.67 8.37 -14.28
C LEU A 150 -6.50 7.20 -14.82
N ASN A 151 -5.86 6.11 -15.25
CA ASN A 151 -6.58 4.88 -15.62
C ASN A 151 -7.35 4.30 -14.43
N SER A 152 -6.74 4.29 -13.24
CA SER A 152 -7.42 3.85 -12.01
C SER A 152 -8.62 4.73 -11.69
N ALA A 153 -8.49 6.06 -11.81
CA ALA A 153 -9.58 7.01 -11.60
C ALA A 153 -10.73 6.80 -12.59
N GLN A 154 -10.40 6.58 -13.87
CA GLN A 154 -11.38 6.28 -14.91
C GLN A 154 -12.17 5.00 -14.59
N MET A 155 -11.48 3.91 -14.24
CA MET A 155 -12.11 2.64 -13.86
C MET A 155 -12.97 2.78 -12.59
N ALA A 156 -12.54 3.63 -11.65
CA ALA A 156 -13.28 3.95 -10.43
C ALA A 156 -14.45 4.94 -10.65
N LYS A 157 -14.64 5.45 -11.87
CA LYS A 157 -15.61 6.50 -12.21
C LYS A 157 -15.44 7.76 -11.36
N ILE A 158 -14.20 8.13 -11.06
CA ILE A 158 -13.85 9.37 -10.35
C ILE A 158 -13.65 10.47 -11.39
N PRO A 159 -14.42 11.57 -11.35
CA PRO A 159 -14.18 12.70 -12.25
C PRO A 159 -12.87 13.39 -11.87
N LEU A 160 -12.15 13.89 -12.87
CA LEU A 160 -10.89 14.58 -12.62
C LEU A 160 -11.16 16.04 -12.24
N PRO A 161 -10.63 16.55 -11.10
CA PRO A 161 -10.77 17.96 -10.74
C PRO A 161 -9.91 18.87 -11.63
N PHE A 162 -8.86 18.32 -12.23
CA PHE A 162 -7.94 19.02 -13.12
C PHE A 162 -7.53 18.12 -14.29
N ASP A 163 -7.08 18.72 -15.39
CA ASP A 163 -6.46 17.96 -16.46
C ASP A 163 -5.12 17.33 -16.06
N ARG A 164 -4.63 16.41 -16.88
CA ARG A 164 -3.36 15.70 -16.66
C ARG A 164 -2.16 16.65 -16.45
N SER A 165 -2.10 17.76 -17.20
CA SER A 165 -1.00 18.71 -17.13
C SER A 165 -0.98 19.45 -15.79
N LYS A 166 -2.15 19.88 -15.34
CA LYS A 166 -2.32 20.54 -14.05
C LYS A 166 -2.08 19.59 -12.88
N ILE A 167 -2.54 18.33 -12.93
CA ILE A 167 -2.21 17.30 -11.94
C ILE A 167 -0.69 17.15 -11.83
N ARG A 168 -0.01 16.91 -12.96
CA ARG A 168 1.45 16.81 -13.02
C ARG A 168 2.14 18.02 -12.40
N SER A 169 1.71 19.23 -12.77
CA SER A 169 2.27 20.48 -12.24
C SER A 169 2.09 20.59 -10.73
N VAL A 170 0.91 20.26 -10.19
CA VAL A 170 0.63 20.28 -8.75
C VAL A 170 1.54 19.31 -8.01
N LEU A 171 1.70 18.09 -8.53
CA LEU A 171 2.56 17.06 -7.94
C LEU A 171 4.03 17.54 -7.84
N ILE A 172 4.58 18.11 -8.93
CA ILE A 172 5.94 18.65 -8.95
C ILE A 172 6.08 19.85 -7.99
N GLN A 173 5.11 20.77 -7.99
CA GLN A 173 5.13 21.94 -7.09
C GLN A 173 5.05 21.55 -5.62
N THR A 174 4.32 20.48 -5.29
CA THR A 174 4.24 19.96 -3.92
C THR A 174 5.60 19.44 -3.45
N VAL A 175 6.34 18.75 -4.32
CA VAL A 175 7.71 18.30 -4.00
C VAL A 175 8.68 19.48 -3.90
N CYS A 176 8.63 20.42 -4.85
CA CYS A 176 9.43 21.65 -4.81
C CYS A 176 9.24 22.40 -3.48
N ALA A 177 7.99 22.66 -3.08
CA ALA A 177 7.66 23.37 -1.84
C ALA A 177 8.17 22.65 -0.57
N SER A 178 8.32 21.32 -0.62
CA SER A 178 8.83 20.54 0.51
C SER A 178 10.35 20.60 0.68
N LYS A 179 11.09 20.99 -0.38
CA LYS A 179 12.56 20.91 -0.45
C LYS A 179 13.15 19.51 -0.25
N CYS A 180 12.31 18.48 -0.24
CA CYS A 180 12.72 17.09 -0.05
C CYS A 180 13.37 16.57 -1.33
N SER A 181 14.62 16.11 -1.24
CA SER A 181 15.38 15.52 -2.35
C SER A 181 15.45 13.98 -2.30
N GLN A 182 15.03 13.37 -1.18
CA GLN A 182 15.04 11.92 -0.95
C GLN A 182 13.76 11.49 -0.20
N GLY A 183 12.95 10.64 -0.81
CA GLY A 183 11.70 10.18 -0.20
C GLY A 183 10.67 9.68 -1.20
N SER A 184 9.41 10.01 -0.96
CA SER A 184 8.32 9.67 -1.87
C SER A 184 7.23 10.73 -1.91
N LEU A 185 6.61 10.87 -3.07
CA LEU A 185 5.40 11.63 -3.27
C LEU A 185 4.23 10.65 -3.40
N ARG A 186 3.29 10.68 -2.45
CA ARG A 186 2.05 9.89 -2.52
C ARG A 186 0.87 10.81 -2.78
N TYR A 187 -0.05 10.41 -3.63
CA TYR A 187 -1.16 11.28 -4.04
C TYR A 187 -2.43 10.49 -4.32
N TRP A 188 -3.56 11.15 -4.11
CA TRP A 188 -4.90 10.55 -4.11
C TRP A 188 -5.87 11.37 -4.94
N LEU A 189 -6.76 10.67 -5.65
CA LEU A 189 -7.96 11.24 -6.24
C LEU A 189 -9.17 10.65 -5.51
N SER A 190 -10.06 11.52 -5.07
CA SER A 190 -11.33 11.16 -4.47
C SER A 190 -12.48 11.73 -5.29
N VAL A 191 -13.64 11.06 -5.26
CA VAL A 191 -14.89 11.67 -5.73
C VAL A 191 -15.29 12.90 -4.91
N GLY A 192 -14.72 13.04 -3.70
CA GLY A 192 -14.69 14.26 -2.90
C GLY A 192 -15.73 14.33 -1.77
N PRO A 193 -15.79 15.47 -1.07
CA PRO A 193 -16.74 15.72 0.01
C PRO A 193 -18.18 15.72 -0.46
N GLY A 194 -19.08 15.20 0.38
CA GLY A 194 -20.51 15.14 0.08
C GLY A 194 -21.32 14.82 1.33
N ASP A 195 -22.27 13.90 1.20
CA ASP A 195 -23.01 13.35 2.32
C ASP A 195 -22.49 11.95 2.67
N PHE A 196 -22.98 11.38 3.77
CA PHE A 196 -22.63 10.03 4.18
C PHE A 196 -23.45 8.94 3.46
N GLN A 197 -24.09 9.23 2.32
CA GLN A 197 -24.80 8.18 1.56
C GLN A 197 -23.80 7.32 0.76
N LEU A 198 -24.33 6.31 0.07
CA LEU A 198 -23.53 5.48 -0.85
C LEU A 198 -23.38 6.15 -2.22
N SER A 199 -24.39 6.91 -2.66
CA SER A 199 -24.37 7.59 -3.95
C SER A 199 -23.35 8.73 -3.93
N SER A 200 -22.50 8.82 -4.94
CA SER A 200 -21.59 9.95 -5.13
C SER A 200 -22.27 11.17 -5.78
N SER A 201 -23.58 11.14 -6.02
CA SER A 201 -24.33 12.27 -6.58
C SER A 201 -24.30 13.53 -5.71
N GLY A 202 -24.09 13.37 -4.40
CA GLY A 202 -23.88 14.47 -3.46
C GLY A 202 -22.47 15.07 -3.52
N CYS A 203 -21.50 14.36 -4.09
CA CYS A 203 -20.11 14.78 -4.17
C CYS A 203 -19.90 15.69 -5.39
N ARG A 204 -19.97 17.01 -5.17
CA ARG A 204 -19.91 17.99 -6.27
C ARG A 204 -18.48 18.35 -6.69
N ASN A 205 -17.51 18.13 -5.81
CA ASN A 205 -16.14 18.59 -5.99
C ASN A 205 -15.16 17.42 -5.78
N PRO A 206 -14.76 16.70 -6.84
CA PRO A 206 -13.67 15.74 -6.77
C PRO A 206 -12.42 16.37 -6.17
N ALA A 207 -11.66 15.58 -5.42
CA ALA A 207 -10.53 16.09 -4.67
C ALA A 207 -9.22 15.44 -5.10
N LEU A 208 -8.17 16.26 -5.24
CA LEU A 208 -6.79 15.83 -5.41
C LEU A 208 -6.02 16.18 -4.14
N TYR A 209 -5.34 15.18 -3.59
CA TYR A 209 -4.44 15.32 -2.45
C TYR A 209 -3.06 14.81 -2.82
N ALA A 210 -2.00 15.42 -2.30
CA ALA A 210 -0.64 14.90 -2.44
C ALA A 210 0.15 15.17 -1.16
N VAL A 211 0.94 14.20 -0.71
CA VAL A 211 1.79 14.29 0.48
C VAL A 211 3.20 13.89 0.11
N VAL A 212 4.17 14.69 0.53
CA VAL A 212 5.59 14.38 0.43
C VAL A 212 6.05 13.78 1.75
N ILE A 213 6.65 12.61 1.64
CA ILE A 213 7.15 11.80 2.75
C ILE A 213 8.66 11.73 2.60
N GLU A 214 9.39 12.37 3.49
CA GLU A 214 10.84 12.33 3.49
C GLU A 214 11.34 10.98 4.02
N SER A 215 12.31 10.40 3.33
CA SER A 215 12.98 9.15 3.73
C SER A 215 14.45 9.24 3.35
N PRO A 216 15.37 9.36 4.32
CA PRO A 216 16.77 9.66 4.03
C PRO A 216 17.53 8.50 3.37
N SER A 217 17.01 7.28 3.43
CA SER A 217 17.59 6.12 2.75
C SER A 217 16.53 5.14 2.27
N LEU A 218 16.88 4.40 1.23
CA LEU A 218 16.21 3.16 0.88
C LEU A 218 16.84 2.02 1.70
N PRO A 219 16.04 1.10 2.24
CA PRO A 219 16.58 -0.04 2.97
C PRO A 219 17.33 -0.97 2.00
N GLU A 220 18.50 -1.45 2.44
CA GLU A 220 19.25 -2.48 1.71
C GLU A 220 18.40 -3.76 1.56
N PRO A 221 18.50 -4.45 0.40
CA PRO A 221 17.64 -5.57 0.09
C PRO A 221 18.09 -6.82 0.85
N SER A 222 17.58 -7.01 2.06
CA SER A 222 17.79 -8.26 2.81
C SER A 222 16.81 -9.37 2.40
N GLY A 223 17.25 -10.61 2.47
CA GLY A 223 16.43 -11.80 2.26
C GLY A 223 15.26 -11.87 3.25
N CYS A 224 14.09 -12.27 2.77
CA CYS A 224 12.91 -12.41 3.63
C CYS A 224 12.16 -13.73 3.44
N LYS A 225 11.37 -14.07 4.46
CA LYS A 225 10.34 -15.12 4.38
C LYS A 225 9.03 -14.50 3.91
N VAL A 226 8.26 -15.20 3.09
CA VAL A 226 6.88 -14.85 2.73
C VAL A 226 5.93 -16.00 3.06
N ILE A 227 4.64 -15.69 3.21
CA ILE A 227 3.61 -16.64 3.64
C ILE A 227 2.52 -16.70 2.59
N THR A 228 2.00 -17.88 2.26
CA THR A 228 0.78 -17.99 1.45
C THR A 228 -0.40 -17.47 2.26
N SER A 229 -1.03 -16.41 1.79
CA SER A 229 -2.09 -15.73 2.54
C SER A 229 -3.41 -16.51 2.48
N SER A 230 -4.13 -16.58 3.60
CA SER A 230 -5.52 -17.07 3.63
C SER A 230 -6.54 -15.97 3.39
N ILE A 231 -6.11 -14.70 3.44
CA ILE A 231 -6.93 -13.54 3.10
C ILE A 231 -7.20 -13.57 1.59
N PRO A 232 -8.46 -13.47 1.15
CA PRO A 232 -8.77 -13.49 -0.27
C PRO A 232 -8.22 -12.23 -0.97
N VAL A 233 -7.63 -12.43 -2.16
CA VAL A 233 -7.27 -11.32 -3.04
C VAL A 233 -8.51 -10.55 -3.47
N LYS A 234 -8.33 -9.28 -3.84
CA LYS A 234 -9.38 -8.49 -4.47
C LYS A 234 -9.79 -9.15 -5.78
N SER A 235 -11.06 -9.04 -6.16
CA SER A 235 -11.48 -9.47 -7.49
C SER A 235 -10.70 -8.71 -8.57
N PRO A 236 -10.46 -9.30 -9.76
CA PRO A 236 -9.55 -8.72 -10.76
C PRO A 236 -9.81 -7.25 -11.08
N GLN A 237 -11.08 -6.84 -11.19
CA GLN A 237 -11.45 -5.45 -11.47
C GLN A 237 -10.93 -4.45 -10.42
N PHE A 238 -10.92 -4.84 -9.14
CA PHE A 238 -10.38 -4.01 -8.06
C PHE A 238 -8.88 -4.23 -7.84
N ALA A 239 -8.33 -5.38 -8.24
CA ALA A 239 -6.91 -5.68 -8.08
C ALA A 239 -6.04 -4.89 -9.06
N VAL A 240 -6.46 -4.76 -10.33
CA VAL A 240 -5.72 -4.02 -11.36
C VAL A 240 -5.75 -2.49 -11.16
N MET A 241 -6.68 -2.00 -10.33
CA MET A 241 -6.85 -0.59 -9.99
C MET A 241 -6.11 -0.24 -8.70
N LYS A 242 -5.28 0.80 -8.69
CA LYS A 242 -4.63 1.26 -7.47
C LYS A 242 -5.58 2.12 -6.62
N ASN A 243 -6.42 1.46 -5.83
CA ASN A 243 -7.51 2.08 -5.06
C ASN A 243 -7.25 2.08 -3.55
N VAL A 244 -8.01 2.87 -2.77
CA VAL A 244 -7.82 2.98 -1.32
C VAL A 244 -8.45 1.86 -0.48
N ASN A 245 -9.12 0.87 -1.07
CA ASN A 245 -9.74 -0.25 -0.35
C ASN A 245 -8.66 -1.26 0.06
N TYR A 246 -7.87 -0.88 1.07
CA TYR A 246 -6.65 -1.58 1.48
C TYR A 246 -6.82 -2.51 2.69
N LEU A 247 -8.04 -2.74 3.17
CA LEU A 247 -8.29 -3.69 4.25
C LEU A 247 -7.76 -5.11 3.92
N PRO A 248 -8.00 -5.70 2.73
CA PRO A 248 -7.39 -6.98 2.39
C PRO A 248 -5.86 -6.92 2.42
N ASN A 249 -5.26 -5.85 1.87
CA ASN A 249 -3.81 -5.65 1.86
C ASN A 249 -3.24 -5.61 3.29
N ALA A 250 -3.88 -4.86 4.18
CA ALA A 250 -3.48 -4.73 5.57
C ALA A 250 -3.57 -6.07 6.32
N LEU A 251 -4.68 -6.81 6.16
CA LEU A 251 -4.84 -8.12 6.78
C LEU A 251 -3.81 -9.13 6.26
N THR A 252 -3.47 -9.07 4.98
CA THR A 252 -2.45 -9.94 4.36
C THR A 252 -1.05 -9.63 4.86
N LYS A 253 -0.75 -8.35 5.10
CA LYS A 253 0.50 -7.92 5.73
C LYS A 253 0.60 -8.44 7.16
N VAL A 254 -0.46 -8.24 7.95
CA VAL A 254 -0.56 -8.71 9.35
C VAL A 254 -0.41 -10.23 9.43
N GLU A 255 -1.15 -10.98 8.61
CA GLU A 255 -1.06 -12.45 8.59
C GLU A 255 0.36 -12.93 8.25
N GLY A 256 1.02 -12.27 7.29
CA GLY A 256 2.42 -12.56 6.97
C GLY A 256 3.34 -12.38 8.18
N GLU A 257 3.21 -11.26 8.88
CA GLU A 257 4.02 -10.92 10.06
C GLU A 257 3.77 -11.88 11.23
N GLU A 258 2.50 -12.20 11.51
CA GLU A 258 2.11 -13.13 12.58
C GLU A 258 2.67 -14.55 12.35
N ASN A 259 2.93 -14.93 11.10
CA ASN A 259 3.52 -16.21 10.72
C ASN A 259 5.04 -16.12 10.45
N GLY A 260 5.68 -15.04 10.90
CA GLY A 260 7.13 -14.83 10.85
C GLY A 260 7.67 -14.47 9.46
N GLY A 261 6.79 -14.09 8.53
CA GLY A 261 7.15 -13.58 7.22
C GLY A 261 7.17 -12.05 7.16
N PHE A 262 7.67 -11.52 6.04
CA PHE A 262 7.64 -10.10 5.72
C PHE A 262 6.26 -9.66 5.19
N THR A 263 5.55 -10.52 4.50
CA THR A 263 4.17 -10.29 4.01
C THR A 263 3.53 -11.63 3.63
N GLY A 264 2.20 -11.64 3.50
CA GLY A 264 1.49 -12.66 2.74
C GLY A 264 1.64 -12.47 1.21
N ILE A 265 1.54 -13.57 0.47
CA ILE A 265 1.42 -13.71 -0.98
C ILE A 265 0.02 -14.22 -1.29
N TRP A 266 -0.71 -13.49 -2.13
CA TRP A 266 -2.01 -13.91 -2.59
C TRP A 266 -1.93 -14.94 -3.70
N LEU A 267 -2.99 -15.75 -3.75
CA LEU A 267 -3.35 -16.56 -4.90
C LEU A 267 -4.62 -15.99 -5.53
N ASP A 268 -4.74 -16.12 -6.85
CA ASP A 268 -5.97 -15.79 -7.55
C ASP A 268 -7.06 -16.85 -7.32
N ASP A 269 -8.24 -16.62 -7.90
CA ASP A 269 -9.40 -17.51 -7.79
C ASP A 269 -9.19 -18.89 -8.44
N GLU A 270 -8.17 -19.04 -9.28
CA GLU A 270 -7.77 -20.30 -9.91
C GLU A 270 -6.61 -20.99 -9.17
N GLY A 271 -6.09 -20.37 -8.10
CA GLY A 271 -4.99 -20.90 -7.29
C GLY A 271 -3.58 -20.60 -7.85
N PHE A 272 -3.48 -19.74 -8.86
CA PHE A 272 -2.19 -19.23 -9.35
C PHE A 272 -1.67 -18.11 -8.47
N VAL A 273 -0.35 -17.91 -8.49
CA VAL A 273 0.29 -16.82 -7.73
C VAL A 273 -0.17 -15.48 -8.28
N ALA A 274 -0.62 -14.60 -7.39
CA ALA A 274 -1.02 -13.23 -7.70
C ALA A 274 0.11 -12.24 -7.31
N GLU A 275 -0.04 -11.52 -6.20
CA GLU A 275 0.92 -10.53 -5.72
C GLU A 275 1.00 -10.52 -4.18
N GLY A 276 1.96 -9.81 -3.61
CA GLY A 276 2.02 -9.55 -2.17
C GLY A 276 1.07 -8.43 -1.75
N SER A 277 1.04 -8.12 -0.45
CA SER A 277 0.14 -7.09 0.12
C SER A 277 0.26 -5.69 -0.52
N ASN A 278 1.39 -5.33 -1.10
CA ASN A 278 1.58 -4.06 -1.81
C ASN A 278 2.72 -4.10 -2.85
N MET A 279 3.09 -5.29 -3.31
CA MET A 279 4.28 -5.56 -4.13
C MET A 279 3.96 -6.67 -5.11
N ASN A 280 4.44 -6.57 -6.35
CA ASN A 280 4.42 -7.70 -7.28
C ASN A 280 5.44 -8.77 -6.86
N VAL A 281 5.32 -9.96 -7.43
CA VAL A 281 6.29 -11.05 -7.25
C VAL A 281 6.97 -11.37 -8.57
N GLY A 282 8.24 -11.78 -8.50
CA GLY A 282 9.00 -12.30 -9.64
C GLY A 282 9.81 -13.53 -9.24
N PHE A 283 10.11 -14.36 -10.22
CA PHE A 283 10.80 -15.63 -10.07
C PHE A 283 11.90 -15.77 -11.11
N VAL A 284 13.03 -16.37 -10.74
CA VAL A 284 14.02 -16.87 -11.71
C VAL A 284 13.86 -18.38 -11.78
N THR A 285 13.47 -18.89 -12.93
CA THR A 285 13.25 -20.34 -13.11
C THR A 285 14.58 -21.10 -13.23
N PRO A 286 14.59 -22.43 -13.06
CA PRO A 286 15.78 -23.26 -13.30
C PRO A 286 16.36 -23.14 -14.72
N ASN A 287 15.56 -22.68 -15.69
CA ASN A 287 16.01 -22.41 -17.06
C ASN A 287 16.60 -21.00 -17.22
N ARG A 288 16.82 -20.26 -16.11
CA ARG A 288 17.30 -18.87 -16.06
C ARG A 288 16.34 -17.86 -16.70
N GLU A 289 15.04 -18.14 -16.70
CA GLU A 289 14.01 -17.21 -17.20
C GLU A 289 13.52 -16.33 -16.04
N LEU A 290 13.42 -15.01 -16.24
CA LEU A 290 12.71 -14.12 -15.30
C LEU A 290 11.20 -14.18 -15.61
N LEU A 291 10.44 -14.67 -14.64
CA LEU A 291 9.02 -14.93 -14.75
C LEU A 291 8.23 -14.09 -13.74
N MET A 292 7.18 -13.42 -14.20
CA MET A 292 6.20 -12.76 -13.33
C MET A 292 4.78 -13.25 -13.64
N PRO A 293 3.86 -13.26 -12.65
CA PRO A 293 2.44 -13.42 -12.90
C PRO A 293 1.89 -12.38 -13.90
N ARG A 294 0.78 -12.69 -14.56
CA ARG A 294 0.11 -11.77 -15.49
C ARG A 294 -0.51 -10.59 -14.76
N PHE A 295 -0.46 -9.41 -15.39
CA PHE A 295 -1.02 -8.16 -14.85
C PHE A 295 -2.53 -7.98 -15.09
N ASP A 296 -3.25 -9.03 -15.45
CA ASP A 296 -4.70 -9.01 -15.68
C ASP A 296 -5.53 -9.25 -14.41
N LYS A 297 -4.92 -9.82 -13.37
CA LYS A 297 -5.53 -10.05 -12.05
C LYS A 297 -4.80 -9.41 -10.86
N ILE A 298 -3.74 -8.64 -11.14
CA ILE A 298 -2.92 -7.96 -10.12
C ILE A 298 -2.60 -6.54 -10.55
N LEU A 299 -2.04 -5.74 -9.65
CA LEU A 299 -1.67 -4.38 -10.01
C LEU A 299 -0.57 -4.40 -11.08
N SER A 300 -0.77 -3.64 -12.15
CA SER A 300 0.27 -3.39 -13.15
C SER A 300 1.34 -2.45 -12.58
N GLY A 301 2.29 -3.02 -11.83
CA GLY A 301 3.35 -2.31 -11.12
C GLY A 301 4.28 -1.53 -12.03
N CYS A 302 4.44 -0.21 -11.84
CA CYS A 302 5.47 0.59 -12.54
C CYS A 302 6.87 0.02 -12.29
N THR A 303 7.22 -0.19 -11.02
CA THR A 303 8.51 -0.81 -10.63
C THR A 303 8.69 -2.20 -11.24
N ALA A 304 7.65 -3.05 -11.28
CA ALA A 304 7.73 -4.37 -11.91
C ALA A 304 7.97 -4.28 -13.42
N LYS A 305 7.24 -3.41 -14.13
CA LYS A 305 7.46 -3.12 -15.55
C LYS A 305 8.87 -2.60 -15.82
N ARG A 306 9.37 -1.72 -14.96
CA ARG A 306 10.71 -1.15 -15.10
C ARG A 306 11.80 -2.20 -14.85
N VAL A 307 11.62 -3.07 -13.86
CA VAL A 307 12.49 -4.22 -13.61
C VAL A 307 12.52 -5.14 -14.84
N LEU A 308 11.37 -5.46 -15.44
CA LEU A 308 11.32 -6.26 -16.67
C LEU A 308 12.11 -5.58 -17.81
N ALA A 309 11.94 -4.27 -18.00
CA ALA A 309 12.69 -3.52 -19.02
C ALA A 309 14.20 -3.48 -18.76
N LEU A 310 14.62 -3.37 -17.49
CA LEU A 310 16.04 -3.40 -17.12
C LEU A 310 16.64 -4.81 -17.21
N ALA A 311 15.83 -5.85 -16.99
CA ALA A 311 16.25 -7.24 -17.08
C ALA A 311 16.63 -7.67 -18.50
N GLU A 312 16.22 -6.94 -19.55
CA GLU A 312 16.66 -7.20 -20.93
C GLU A 312 18.19 -7.16 -21.03
N GLN A 313 18.87 -6.32 -20.25
CA GLN A 313 20.34 -6.27 -20.20
C GLN A 313 20.96 -7.59 -19.70
N LEU A 314 20.25 -8.29 -18.80
CA LEU A 314 20.66 -9.58 -18.27
C LEU A 314 20.38 -10.72 -19.26
N VAL A 315 19.46 -10.52 -20.20
CA VAL A 315 19.26 -11.44 -21.32
C VAL A 315 20.38 -11.26 -22.34
N GLU A 316 20.71 -10.01 -22.67
CA GLU A 316 21.80 -9.67 -23.60
C GLU A 316 23.17 -10.16 -23.13
N ASP A 317 23.47 -10.07 -21.83
CA ASP A 317 24.73 -10.55 -21.25
C ASP A 317 24.75 -12.07 -20.93
N GLY A 318 23.63 -12.76 -21.18
CA GLY A 318 23.49 -14.20 -21.05
C GLY A 318 23.28 -14.72 -19.62
N ARG A 319 23.06 -13.84 -18.64
CA ARG A 319 22.74 -14.22 -17.26
C ARG A 319 21.31 -14.76 -17.12
N LEU A 320 20.38 -14.22 -17.90
CA LEU A 320 19.03 -14.73 -18.10
C LEU A 320 18.89 -15.33 -19.51
N SER A 321 18.01 -16.32 -19.67
CA SER A 321 17.66 -16.93 -20.96
C SER A 321 16.47 -16.24 -21.64
N GLY A 322 15.68 -15.47 -20.89
CA GLY A 322 14.50 -14.77 -21.37
C GLY A 322 13.68 -14.18 -20.24
N ILE A 323 12.61 -13.49 -20.62
CA ILE A 323 11.66 -12.82 -19.73
C ILE A 323 10.25 -13.20 -20.18
N SER A 324 9.37 -13.56 -19.24
CA SER A 324 7.97 -13.81 -19.58
C SER A 324 6.99 -13.43 -18.47
N SER A 325 5.72 -13.31 -18.87
CA SER A 325 4.61 -13.11 -17.97
C SER A 325 3.49 -14.09 -18.27
N ARG A 326 3.21 -14.99 -17.33
CA ARG A 326 2.19 -16.04 -17.43
C ARG A 326 1.71 -16.46 -16.05
N ASN A 327 0.68 -17.31 -16.01
CA ASN A 327 0.25 -17.91 -14.75
C ASN A 327 1.41 -18.74 -14.18
N VAL A 328 1.63 -18.59 -12.88
CA VAL A 328 2.66 -19.31 -12.12
C VAL A 328 1.92 -20.12 -11.06
N SER A 329 2.16 -21.43 -11.01
CA SER A 329 1.60 -22.24 -9.91
C SER A 329 2.41 -22.03 -8.63
N VAL A 330 1.82 -22.26 -7.47
CA VAL A 330 2.56 -22.18 -6.18
C VAL A 330 3.74 -23.14 -6.18
N GLN A 331 3.57 -24.35 -6.73
CA GLN A 331 4.63 -25.34 -6.80
C GLN A 331 5.80 -24.84 -7.65
N GLU A 332 5.51 -24.32 -8.86
CA GLU A 332 6.53 -23.75 -9.75
C GLU A 332 7.26 -22.57 -9.11
N GLY A 333 6.52 -21.66 -8.44
CA GLY A 333 7.12 -20.52 -7.75
C GLY A 333 8.02 -20.95 -6.58
N LYS A 334 7.69 -22.04 -5.89
CA LYS A 334 8.51 -22.63 -4.81
C LYS A 334 9.70 -23.43 -5.31
N GLU A 335 9.66 -23.92 -6.55
CA GLU A 335 10.76 -24.62 -7.24
C GLU A 335 11.71 -23.67 -7.99
N ALA A 336 11.44 -22.36 -7.98
CA ALA A 336 12.29 -21.36 -8.60
C ALA A 336 13.69 -21.29 -7.94
N ASP A 337 14.70 -20.94 -8.73
CA ASP A 337 16.08 -20.70 -8.26
C ASP A 337 16.14 -19.42 -7.42
N GLU A 338 15.34 -18.41 -7.77
CA GLU A 338 15.18 -17.17 -7.00
C GLU A 338 13.72 -16.72 -6.98
N MET A 339 13.32 -16.04 -5.91
CA MET A 339 12.05 -15.32 -5.80
C MET A 339 12.32 -13.91 -5.26
N MET A 340 11.52 -12.93 -5.68
CA MET A 340 11.66 -11.54 -5.23
C MET A 340 10.31 -10.83 -5.12
N LEU A 341 10.24 -9.88 -4.19
CA LEU A 341 9.16 -8.89 -4.10
C LEU A 341 9.59 -7.62 -4.82
N ILE A 342 8.66 -6.98 -5.54
CA ILE A 342 8.94 -5.81 -6.36
C ILE A 342 7.94 -4.70 -6.09
N GLY A 343 8.42 -3.52 -5.70
CA GLY A 343 7.55 -2.36 -5.46
C GLY A 343 8.28 -1.09 -5.09
N SER A 344 7.67 0.07 -5.32
CA SER A 344 8.32 1.39 -5.24
C SER A 344 8.97 1.72 -3.88
N GLY A 345 8.50 1.10 -2.79
CA GLY A 345 9.06 1.32 -1.45
C GLY A 345 10.21 0.39 -1.06
N ILE A 346 10.43 -0.70 -1.80
CA ILE A 346 11.46 -1.72 -1.52
C ILE A 346 12.35 -2.02 -2.73
N LEU A 347 12.02 -1.46 -3.89
CA LEU A 347 12.56 -1.77 -5.20
C LEU A 347 12.46 -3.27 -5.53
N VAL A 348 13.53 -4.02 -5.30
CA VAL A 348 13.59 -5.48 -5.45
C VAL A 348 14.10 -6.07 -4.14
N LYS A 349 13.30 -6.93 -3.51
CA LYS A 349 13.65 -7.59 -2.23
C LYS A 349 13.70 -9.11 -2.41
N PRO A 350 14.85 -9.77 -2.19
CA PRO A 350 14.95 -11.21 -2.29
C PRO A 350 14.04 -11.94 -1.29
N VAL A 351 13.42 -13.03 -1.75
CA VAL A 351 12.67 -13.97 -0.92
C VAL A 351 13.47 -15.27 -0.85
N VAL A 352 13.86 -15.65 0.36
CA VAL A 352 14.70 -16.82 0.61
C VAL A 352 13.89 -18.02 1.12
N GLN A 353 12.66 -17.79 1.58
CA GLN A 353 11.77 -18.81 2.10
C GLN A 353 10.32 -18.45 1.80
N TRP A 354 9.53 -19.43 1.33
CA TRP A 354 8.10 -19.31 1.18
C TRP A 354 7.40 -20.43 1.96
N ASP A 355 6.62 -20.04 2.96
CA ASP A 355 6.05 -20.93 3.96
C ASP A 355 7.17 -21.71 4.66
N ASP A 356 7.16 -23.03 4.58
CA ASP A 356 8.16 -23.92 5.18
C ASP A 356 9.24 -24.35 4.17
N GLN A 357 9.22 -23.84 2.94
CA GLN A 357 10.15 -24.23 1.87
C GLN A 357 11.17 -23.13 1.57
N MET A 358 12.45 -23.50 1.51
CA MET A 358 13.51 -22.61 1.03
C MET A 358 13.40 -22.41 -0.47
N ILE A 359 13.62 -21.19 -0.92
CA ILE A 359 13.73 -20.87 -2.35
C ILE A 359 15.20 -21.02 -2.77
N GLY A 360 15.44 -21.78 -3.85
CA GLY A 360 16.79 -22.09 -4.34
C GLY A 360 17.74 -22.55 -3.22
N SER A 361 18.80 -21.79 -2.99
CA SER A 361 19.81 -22.08 -1.96
C SER A 361 19.46 -21.60 -0.54
N GLY A 362 18.31 -20.95 -0.34
CA GLY A 362 17.95 -20.28 0.92
C GLY A 362 18.77 -19.02 1.22
N LYS A 363 19.47 -18.49 0.21
CA LYS A 363 20.25 -17.24 0.28
C LYS A 363 19.71 -16.23 -0.73
N GLU A 364 20.05 -14.96 -0.53
CA GLU A 364 19.72 -13.88 -1.47
C GLU A 364 20.27 -14.17 -2.86
N GLY A 365 19.39 -14.22 -3.85
CA GLY A 365 19.74 -14.59 -5.22
C GLY A 365 20.53 -13.50 -5.96
N PRO A 366 21.54 -13.87 -6.78
CA PRO A 366 22.36 -12.91 -7.51
C PRO A 366 21.60 -12.09 -8.56
N ILE A 367 20.54 -12.64 -9.18
CA ILE A 367 19.72 -11.89 -10.14
C ILE A 367 18.88 -10.85 -9.40
N ALA A 368 18.24 -11.21 -8.30
CA ALA A 368 17.46 -10.26 -7.49
C ALA A 368 18.33 -9.08 -7.00
N GLN A 369 19.55 -9.35 -6.51
CA GLN A 369 20.49 -8.30 -6.11
C GLN A 369 20.93 -7.42 -7.30
N THR A 370 21.13 -8.02 -8.46
CA THR A 370 21.49 -7.27 -9.68
C THR A 370 20.36 -6.37 -10.12
N LEU A 371 19.12 -6.87 -10.13
CA LEU A 371 17.95 -6.09 -10.50
C LEU A 371 17.71 -4.94 -9.52
N PHE A 372 17.94 -5.15 -8.22
CA PHE A 372 17.95 -4.07 -7.23
C PHE A 372 18.96 -2.97 -7.58
N ASN A 373 20.21 -3.36 -7.87
CA ASN A 373 21.25 -2.40 -8.22
C ASN A 373 20.95 -1.66 -9.53
N LEU A 374 20.42 -2.36 -10.54
CA LEU A 374 20.05 -1.74 -11.81
C LEU A 374 18.95 -0.70 -11.66
N ILE A 375 17.88 -1.01 -10.92
CA ILE A 375 16.80 -0.03 -10.72
C ILE A 375 17.24 1.12 -9.81
N LEU A 376 18.07 0.86 -8.81
CA LEU A 376 18.65 1.91 -7.97
C LEU A 376 19.53 2.87 -8.79
N GLU A 377 20.37 2.33 -9.67
CA GLU A 377 21.18 3.13 -10.58
C GLU A 377 20.30 3.89 -11.58
N ASP A 378 19.28 3.25 -12.14
CA ASP A 378 18.33 3.90 -13.04
C ASP A 378 17.56 5.06 -12.37
N MET A 379 17.29 4.99 -11.06
CA MET A 379 16.73 6.11 -10.30
C MET A 379 17.70 7.28 -10.13
N ARG A 380 19.01 7.01 -10.05
CA ARG A 380 20.08 7.99 -9.82
C ARG A 380 20.63 8.62 -11.10
N SER A 381 20.72 7.84 -12.17
CA SER A 381 21.41 8.23 -13.41
C SER A 381 20.64 7.87 -14.69
N GLY A 382 19.43 7.29 -14.57
CA GLY A 382 18.60 6.94 -15.72
C GLY A 382 18.22 8.13 -16.59
N PRO A 383 17.68 7.87 -17.79
CA PRO A 383 17.38 8.90 -18.77
C PRO A 383 16.23 9.82 -18.33
N PRO A 384 16.08 11.02 -18.94
CA PRO A 384 14.99 11.95 -18.64
C PRO A 384 13.57 11.37 -18.82
N SER A 385 13.43 10.29 -19.60
CA SER A 385 12.14 9.60 -19.78
C SER A 385 11.61 8.89 -18.53
N VAL A 386 12.47 8.65 -17.53
CA VAL A 386 12.10 8.02 -16.26
C VAL A 386 12.44 8.89 -15.05
N ARG A 387 13.04 10.07 -15.26
CA ARG A 387 13.43 10.99 -14.19
C ARG A 387 13.02 12.41 -14.54
N ILE A 388 12.12 12.96 -13.74
CA ILE A 388 11.69 14.36 -13.87
C ILE A 388 12.40 15.21 -12.82
N PRO A 389 13.23 16.19 -13.21
CA PRO A 389 13.88 17.07 -12.26
C PRO A 389 12.85 17.95 -11.53
N VAL A 390 13.02 18.10 -10.22
CA VAL A 390 12.22 19.04 -9.42
C VAL A 390 12.92 20.41 -9.43
N PRO A 391 12.23 21.50 -9.79
CA PRO A 391 12.80 22.84 -9.81
C PRO A 391 12.75 23.46 -8.41
N TYR A 392 13.68 23.08 -7.52
CA TYR A 392 13.75 23.58 -6.14
C TYR A 392 13.99 25.09 -6.02
#